data_AF-A0A9X7M2T0-F1
#
_entry.id   AF-A0A9X7M2T0-F1
#
_cell.length_a   1.000
_cell.length_b   1.000
_cell.length_c   1.000
_cell.angle_alpha   90.00
_cell.angle_beta   90.00
_cell.angle_gamma   90.00
#
_symmetry.space_group_name_H-M   'P 1'
#
loop_
_entity.id
_entity.type
_entity.pdbx_description
1 polymer ?
#
loop_
_entity_poly.entity_id
_entity_poly.type
_entity_poly.pdbx_seq_one_letter_code
_entity_poly.pdbx_strand_id
1 'polypeptide(L)'
;TKSTNGKTYVVSFYNNHDWTRQSSAFQTRDTKPELLKVMGNMRVRSKLGNPCAICNAKQDIEMHHIRHIRRNKKTRNSFNDVLSEINRKQIPVCKECHKKIHRGEYDGFKLSNLAYDPR
;
A
#
# COMPACT_ATOMS: atom_id res chain seq x y z
N THR A 1 1.87 -4.35 19.49
CA THR A 1 2.17 -3.42 20.59
C THR A 1 3.66 -3.49 20.89
N LYS A 2 4.38 -2.37 20.79
CA LYS A 2 5.77 -2.28 21.28
C LYS A 2 5.83 -1.18 22.33
N SER A 3 6.45 -1.47 23.46
CA SER A 3 6.71 -0.53 24.54
C SER A 3 8.19 -0.15 24.51
N THR A 4 8.47 1.14 24.47
CA THR A 4 9.79 1.71 24.74
C THR A 4 9.57 2.98 25.55
N ASN A 5 10.21 3.08 26.72
CA ASN A 5 10.05 4.20 27.68
C ASN A 5 8.61 4.50 28.12
N GLY A 6 7.82 3.48 28.46
CA GLY A 6 6.50 3.66 29.09
C GLY A 6 5.42 4.32 28.22
N LYS A 7 5.72 4.66 26.97
CA LYS A 7 4.75 5.18 25.99
C LYS A 7 4.18 4.03 25.18
N THR A 8 2.89 3.77 25.35
CA THR A 8 2.13 2.79 24.56
C THR A 8 1.69 3.42 23.25
N TYR A 9 2.26 2.93 22.14
CA TYR A 9 1.81 3.30 20.80
C TYR A 9 0.86 2.22 20.28
N VAL A 10 -0.41 2.57 20.14
CA VAL A 10 -1.41 1.75 19.45
C VAL A 10 -1.27 2.06 17.96
N VAL A 11 -0.89 1.04 17.17
CA VAL A 11 -0.84 1.13 15.72
C VAL A 11 -2.01 0.31 15.19
N SER A 12 -2.97 0.99 14.58
CA SER A 12 -4.08 0.37 13.86
C SER A 12 -3.77 0.37 12.36
N PHE A 13 -3.74 -0.81 11.76
CA PHE A 13 -3.70 -0.94 10.30
C PHE A 13 -5.13 -1.08 9.78
N TYR A 14 -5.45 -0.40 8.67
CA TYR A 14 -6.72 -0.64 8.00
C TYR A 14 -6.69 -2.02 7.38
N ASN A 15 -7.55 -2.91 7.89
CA ASN A 15 -7.70 -4.24 7.34
C ASN A 15 -8.58 -4.16 6.10
N ASN A 16 -7.96 -3.86 4.97
CA ASN A 16 -8.63 -3.73 3.68
C ASN A 16 -9.00 -5.13 3.17
N HIS A 17 -10.04 -5.70 3.78
CA HIS A 17 -10.59 -6.99 3.38
C HIS A 17 -11.33 -6.92 2.04
N ASP A 18 -11.77 -5.72 1.65
CA ASP A 18 -12.58 -5.52 0.48
C ASP A 18 -11.84 -4.69 -0.59
N TRP A 19 -11.19 -5.40 -1.52
CA TRP A 19 -10.62 -4.82 -2.72
C TRP A 19 -11.64 -4.71 -3.86
N THR A 20 -12.93 -4.95 -3.60
CA THR A 20 -13.95 -4.86 -4.64
C THR A 20 -14.07 -3.42 -5.11
N ARG A 21 -14.16 -3.28 -6.44
CA ARG A 21 -14.32 -1.98 -7.09
C ARG A 21 -15.75 -1.51 -6.84
N GLN A 22 -15.92 -0.48 -6.02
CA GLN A 22 -17.22 0.17 -5.81
C GLN A 22 -17.47 1.19 -6.93
N SER A 23 -18.19 0.81 -7.98
CA SER A 23 -18.54 1.70 -9.10
C SER A 23 -19.53 2.80 -8.71
N SER A 24 -20.42 2.52 -7.74
CA SER A 24 -21.45 3.46 -7.27
C SER A 24 -20.95 4.46 -6.23
N ALA A 25 -19.69 4.38 -5.79
CA ALA A 25 -19.16 5.24 -4.73
C ALA A 25 -19.26 6.73 -5.04
N PHE A 26 -19.33 7.12 -6.31
CA PHE A 26 -19.55 8.49 -6.76
C PHE A 26 -20.96 9.02 -6.46
N GLN A 27 -21.97 8.14 -6.49
CA GLN A 27 -23.38 8.50 -6.26
C GLN A 27 -23.76 8.42 -4.78
N THR A 28 -23.12 7.53 -4.01
CA THR A 28 -23.56 7.18 -2.65
C THR A 28 -22.76 7.88 -1.54
N ARG A 29 -21.65 8.57 -1.85
CA ARG A 29 -20.82 9.21 -0.83
C ARG A 29 -20.88 10.73 -0.94
N ASP A 30 -21.38 11.35 0.13
CA ASP A 30 -21.38 12.80 0.32
C ASP A 30 -20.04 13.28 0.90
N THR A 31 -18.94 12.90 0.24
CA THR A 31 -17.59 13.31 0.64
C THR A 31 -17.15 14.48 -0.21
N LYS A 32 -17.05 15.69 0.37
CA LYS A 32 -16.31 16.81 -0.27
C LYS A 32 -14.85 16.37 -0.41
N PRO A 33 -14.38 16.08 -1.63
CA PRO A 33 -13.05 15.54 -1.77
C PRO A 33 -12.05 16.69 -1.69
N GLU A 34 -11.15 16.62 -0.70
CA GLU A 34 -10.07 17.59 -0.56
C GLU A 34 -9.17 17.51 -1.80
N LEU A 35 -9.10 18.59 -2.58
CA LEU A 35 -8.46 18.61 -3.91
C LEU A 35 -7.00 18.09 -3.86
N LEU A 36 -6.24 18.50 -2.85
CA LEU A 36 -4.85 18.10 -2.64
C LEU A 36 -4.72 16.58 -2.43
N LYS A 37 -5.65 16.00 -1.67
CA LYS A 37 -5.72 14.57 -1.37
C LYS A 37 -6.11 13.77 -2.62
N VAL A 38 -7.06 14.26 -3.41
CA VAL A 38 -7.44 13.67 -4.70
C VAL A 38 -6.26 13.66 -5.66
N MET A 39 -5.62 14.81 -5.87
CA MET A 39 -4.47 14.94 -6.77
C MET A 39 -3.31 14.04 -6.37
N GLY A 40 -3.06 13.91 -5.06
CA GLY A 40 -2.05 13.00 -4.52
C GLY A 40 -2.38 11.53 -4.75
N ASN A 41 -3.66 11.14 -4.65
CA ASN A 41 -4.11 9.74 -4.74
C ASN A 41 -4.34 9.27 -6.18
N MET A 42 -4.48 10.19 -7.14
CA MET A 42 -4.62 9.84 -8.56
C MET A 42 -3.36 9.24 -9.19
N ARG A 43 -2.17 9.46 -8.61
CA ARG A 43 -0.90 9.01 -9.20
C ARG A 43 -0.55 7.57 -8.85
N VAL A 44 -0.59 7.22 -7.56
CA VAL A 44 -0.25 5.88 -7.05
C VAL A 44 -1.05 5.57 -5.79
N ARG A 45 -1.51 4.31 -5.67
CA ARG A 45 -2.29 3.85 -4.51
C ARG A 45 -1.52 3.87 -3.18
N SER A 46 -0.22 3.60 -3.20
CA SER A 46 0.65 3.70 -2.04
C SER A 46 1.86 4.59 -2.36
N LYS A 47 2.32 5.36 -1.38
CA LYS A 47 3.33 6.41 -1.59
C LYS A 47 4.62 6.11 -0.85
N LEU A 48 5.74 6.51 -1.45
CA LEU A 48 7.03 6.57 -0.79
C LEU A 48 6.98 7.65 0.30
N GLY A 49 7.51 7.37 1.49
CA GLY A 49 7.52 8.30 2.64
C GLY A 49 6.68 7.86 3.85
N ASN A 50 5.87 6.81 3.69
CA ASN A 50 5.18 6.19 4.82
C ASN A 50 6.11 5.28 5.63
N PRO A 51 5.87 5.10 6.94
CA PRO A 51 6.62 4.15 7.73
C PRO A 51 6.40 2.72 7.21
N CYS A 52 7.32 1.82 7.56
CA CYS A 52 7.22 0.41 7.19
C CYS A 52 5.90 -0.18 7.72
N ALA A 53 5.09 -0.74 6.82
CA ALA A 53 3.80 -1.32 7.17
C ALA A 53 3.89 -2.60 8.04
N ILE A 54 5.09 -3.17 8.22
CA ILE A 54 5.31 -4.37 9.04
C ILE A 54 5.85 -4.01 10.42
N CYS A 55 6.91 -3.20 10.48
CA CYS A 55 7.64 -2.91 11.73
C CYS A 55 7.60 -1.44 12.16
N ASN A 56 6.97 -0.57 11.37
CA ASN A 56 6.83 0.86 11.60
C ASN A 56 8.15 1.67 11.66
N ALA A 57 9.24 1.13 11.12
CA ALA A 57 10.47 1.88 10.90
C ALA A 57 10.19 3.10 10.01
N LYS A 58 10.90 4.21 10.25
CA LYS A 58 10.77 5.47 9.47
C LYS A 58 11.95 5.72 8.53
N GLN A 59 12.99 4.90 8.62
CA GLN A 59 14.21 5.01 7.84
C GLN A 59 14.32 3.85 6.84
N ASP A 60 15.09 4.06 5.78
CA ASP A 60 15.39 3.08 4.72
C ASP A 60 14.14 2.39 4.16
N ILE A 61 13.13 3.19 3.85
CA ILE A 61 11.86 2.71 3.30
C ILE A 61 11.96 2.53 1.79
N GLU A 62 11.65 1.31 1.36
CA GLU A 62 11.60 0.88 -0.02
C GLU A 62 10.16 0.44 -0.37
N MET A 63 9.76 0.61 -1.62
CA MET A 63 8.46 0.14 -2.09
C MET A 63 8.57 -1.32 -2.54
N HIS A 64 7.90 -2.21 -1.80
CA HIS A 64 7.81 -3.61 -2.17
C HIS A 64 6.58 -3.87 -3.06
N HIS A 65 6.78 -4.61 -4.15
CA HIS A 65 5.72 -4.99 -5.07
C HIS A 65 5.14 -6.35 -4.67
N ILE A 66 3.90 -6.37 -4.18
CA ILE A 66 3.22 -7.61 -3.72
C ILE A 66 3.06 -8.61 -4.87
N ARG A 67 2.80 -8.10 -6.08
CA ARG A 67 2.80 -8.89 -7.31
C ARG A 67 4.08 -8.60 -8.07
N HIS A 68 4.78 -9.65 -8.46
CA HIS A 68 6.03 -9.53 -9.20
C HIS A 68 5.80 -8.83 -10.56
N ILE A 69 6.52 -7.73 -10.80
CA ILE A 69 6.32 -6.87 -11.98
C ILE A 69 6.47 -7.66 -13.28
N ARG A 70 7.40 -8.62 -13.34
CA ARG A 70 7.64 -9.46 -14.52
C ARG A 70 6.40 -10.26 -14.97
N ARG A 71 5.45 -10.54 -14.06
CA ARG A 71 4.22 -11.27 -14.42
C ARG A 71 3.21 -10.39 -15.16
N ASN A 72 3.36 -9.06 -15.12
CA ASN A 72 2.56 -8.17 -15.94
C ASN A 72 3.13 -8.16 -17.37
N LYS A 73 2.62 -9.06 -18.22
CA LYS A 73 2.91 -9.03 -19.66
C LYS A 73 2.26 -7.78 -20.26
N LYS A 74 3.06 -6.78 -20.63
CA LYS A 74 2.57 -5.58 -21.31
C LYS A 74 2.06 -5.97 -22.70
N THR A 75 0.82 -5.63 -23.01
CA THR A 75 0.25 -5.85 -24.34
C THR A 75 0.23 -4.50 -25.06
N ARG A 76 1.37 -4.13 -25.66
CA ARG A 76 1.54 -2.95 -26.55
C ARG A 76 0.79 -1.69 -26.08
N ASN A 77 1.31 -0.99 -25.06
CA ASN A 77 0.96 0.38 -24.67
C ASN A 77 -0.55 0.68 -24.66
N SER A 78 -1.35 -0.25 -24.15
CA SER A 78 -2.79 -0.04 -24.01
C SER A 78 -3.09 0.85 -22.80
N PHE A 79 -4.26 1.50 -22.79
CA PHE A 79 -4.80 2.15 -21.59
C PHE A 79 -4.81 1.20 -20.38
N ASN A 80 -5.03 -0.10 -20.61
CA ASN A 80 -4.97 -1.13 -19.58
C ASN A 80 -3.58 -1.30 -18.96
N ASP A 81 -2.50 -1.09 -19.73
CA ASP A 81 -1.14 -1.12 -19.20
C ASP A 81 -0.93 0.05 -18.24
N VAL A 82 -1.32 1.27 -18.63
CA VAL A 82 -1.23 2.47 -17.79
C VAL A 82 -2.04 2.30 -16.49
N LEU A 83 -3.28 1.80 -16.61
CA LEU A 83 -4.12 1.53 -15.44
C LEU A 83 -3.52 0.45 -14.54
N SER A 84 -2.87 -0.58 -15.11
CA SER A 84 -2.16 -1.61 -14.35
C SER A 84 -0.97 -1.04 -13.59
N GLU A 85 -0.25 -0.06 -14.16
CA GLU A 85 0.85 0.65 -13.50
C GLU A 85 0.38 1.50 -12.32
N ILE A 86 -0.67 2.29 -12.51
CA ILE A 86 -1.28 3.13 -11.45
C ILE A 86 -1.82 2.25 -10.30
N ASN A 87 -2.43 1.12 -10.63
CA ASN A 87 -3.06 0.21 -9.67
C ASN A 87 -2.13 -0.89 -9.14
N ARG A 88 -0.80 -0.77 -9.33
CA ARG A 88 0.15 -1.75 -8.78
C ARG A 88 -0.07 -1.89 -7.28
N LYS A 89 -0.15 -3.14 -6.81
CA LYS A 89 -0.25 -3.46 -5.39
C LYS A 89 1.15 -3.38 -4.77
N GLN A 90 1.42 -2.26 -4.11
CA GLN A 90 2.71 -1.94 -3.51
C GLN A 90 2.56 -1.55 -2.04
N ILE A 91 3.58 -1.83 -1.24
CA ILE A 91 3.60 -1.63 0.21
C ILE A 91 4.96 -1.03 0.64
N PRO A 92 4.97 0.05 1.44
CA PRO A 92 6.20 0.62 1.99
C PRO A 92 6.76 -0.30 3.08
N VAL A 93 8.00 -0.74 2.94
CA VAL A 93 8.69 -1.59 3.92
C VAL A 93 10.13 -1.12 4.13
N CYS A 94 10.69 -1.30 5.32
CA CYS A 94 12.12 -1.05 5.50
C CYS A 94 12.94 -2.13 4.78
N LYS A 95 14.19 -1.81 4.45
CA LYS A 95 15.14 -2.72 3.77
C LYS A 95 15.22 -4.12 4.41
N GLU A 96 15.21 -4.20 5.74
CA GLU A 96 15.24 -5.47 6.47
C GLU A 96 13.97 -6.31 6.22
N CYS A 97 12.80 -5.69 6.31
CA CYS A 97 11.55 -6.37 5.98
C CYS A 97 11.48 -6.73 4.50
N HIS A 98 12.00 -5.86 3.62
CA HIS A 98 12.03 -6.10 2.19
C HIS A 98 12.82 -7.38 1.85
N LYS A 99 14.00 -7.57 2.46
CA LYS A 99 14.80 -8.80 2.31
C LYS A 99 14.07 -10.04 2.83
N LYS A 100 13.47 -9.97 4.01
CA LYS A 100 12.70 -11.11 4.58
C LYS A 100 11.57 -11.56 3.67
N ILE A 101 10.87 -10.61 3.05
CA ILE A 101 9.82 -10.92 2.08
C ILE A 101 10.39 -11.63 0.85
N HIS A 102 11.48 -11.12 0.26
CA HIS A 102 12.12 -11.77 -0.90
C HIS A 102 12.68 -13.15 -0.59
N ARG A 103 13.16 -13.38 0.63
CA ARG A 103 13.65 -14.68 1.10
C ARG A 103 12.54 -15.66 1.49
N GLY A 104 11.29 -15.21 1.57
CA GLY A 104 10.16 -16.04 2.03
C GLY A 104 10.16 -16.32 3.53
N GLU A 105 10.95 -15.60 4.32
CA GLU A 105 11.04 -15.73 5.80
C GLU A 105 9.95 -14.96 6.54
N TYR A 106 9.04 -14.30 5.81
CA TYR A 106 7.99 -13.49 6.38
C TYR A 106 6.72 -14.31 6.62
N ASP A 107 6.48 -14.68 7.87
CA ASP A 107 5.29 -15.44 8.32
C ASP A 107 4.18 -14.57 8.92
N GLY A 108 4.22 -13.25 8.68
CA GLY A 108 3.21 -12.34 9.21
C GLY A 108 1.88 -12.35 8.45
N PHE A 109 1.07 -11.32 8.68
CA PHE A 109 -0.16 -11.11 7.90
C PHE A 109 0.13 -11.05 6.40
N LYS A 110 -0.79 -11.59 5.58
CA LYS A 110 -0.67 -11.49 4.12
C LYS A 110 -0.38 -10.05 3.71
N LEU A 111 0.68 -9.84 2.93
CA LEU A 111 1.11 -8.50 2.47
C LEU A 111 0.01 -7.77 1.70
N SER A 112 -0.90 -8.50 1.05
CA SER A 112 -2.10 -7.95 0.41
C SER A 112 -3.05 -7.23 1.38
N ASN A 113 -3.07 -7.64 2.65
CA ASN A 113 -3.96 -7.09 3.67
C ASN A 113 -3.31 -5.88 4.39
N LEU A 114 -2.00 -5.72 4.24
CA LEU A 114 -1.21 -4.62 4.82
C LEU A 114 -1.11 -3.40 3.91
N ALA A 115 -2.01 -3.28 2.93
CA ALA A 115 -1.99 -2.13 2.03
C ALA A 115 -2.45 -0.87 2.75
N TYR A 116 -1.58 0.15 2.69
CA TYR A 116 -1.87 1.46 3.24
C TYR A 116 -3.02 2.12 2.46
N ASP A 117 -4.12 2.40 3.16
CA ASP A 117 -5.22 3.21 2.67
C ASP A 117 -5.17 4.58 3.37
N PRO A 118 -4.74 5.66 2.68
CA PRO A 118 -4.61 7.01 3.25
C PRO A 118 -5.95 7.73 3.47
N ARG A 119 -7.07 7.01 3.68
CA ARG A 119 -8.33 7.68 4.00
C ARG A 119 -8.20 8.62 5.18
#